data_AF-A0A9D5RYV8-F1
#
_entry.id   AF-A0A9D5RYV8-F1
#
_cell.length_a   1.000
_cell.length_b   1.000
_cell.length_c   1.000
_cell.angle_alpha   90.00
_cell.angle_beta   90.00
_cell.angle_gamma   90.00
#
_symmetry.space_group_name_H-M   'P 1'
#
loop_
_entity.id
_entity.type
_entity.pdbx_description
1 polymer ?
#
loop_
_entity_poly.entity_id
_entity_poly.type
_entity_poly.pdbx_seq_one_letter_code
_entity_poly.pdbx_strand_id
1 'polypeptide(L)'
;MHQKDILFVLNNLIEMHPMRKDAYYGAMKTLRLLIINDRRFFQIPINADAELEKLDGADFETCGALLTMLLREDHWFENAFDERIVQGWPQRIVKRMITLAKEGKY
;
A
#
# COMPACT_ATOMS: atom_id res chain seq x y z
N MET A 1 15.10 8.87 4.73
CA MET A 1 14.25 9.67 3.82
C MET A 1 13.58 10.74 4.67
N HIS A 2 13.46 11.99 4.20
CA HIS A 2 12.87 13.04 5.02
C HIS A 2 11.34 13.02 4.89
N GLN A 3 10.65 13.49 5.93
CA GLN A 3 9.18 13.60 5.97
C GLN A 3 8.59 14.22 4.70
N LYS A 4 9.21 15.30 4.22
CA LYS A 4 8.82 16.01 2.99
C LYS A 4 8.87 15.12 1.74
N ASP A 5 9.86 14.23 1.64
CA ASP A 5 10.02 13.34 0.48
C ASP A 5 8.94 12.25 0.50
N ILE A 6 8.63 11.72 1.69
CA ILE A 6 7.56 10.73 1.90
C ILE A 6 6.21 11.33 1.53
N LEU A 7 5.90 12.50 2.08
CA LEU A 7 4.66 13.20 1.79
C LEU A 7 4.56 13.54 0.31
N PHE A 8 5.64 13.95 -0.34
CA PHE A 8 5.64 14.20 -1.78
C PHE A 8 5.23 12.96 -2.57
N VAL A 9 5.86 11.81 -2.31
CA VAL A 9 5.54 10.54 -3.00
C VAL A 9 4.09 10.12 -2.76
N LEU A 10 3.64 10.14 -1.49
CA LEU A 10 2.30 9.67 -1.13
C LEU A 10 1.19 10.58 -1.66
N ASN A 11 1.35 11.92 -1.57
CA ASN A 11 0.34 12.84 -2.11
C ASN A 11 0.28 12.77 -3.64
N ASN A 12 1.43 12.73 -4.32
CA ASN A 12 1.47 12.59 -5.77
C ASN A 12 0.74 11.33 -6.24
N LEU A 13 0.92 10.21 -5.52
CA LEU A 13 0.25 8.95 -5.81
C LEU A 13 -1.28 9.08 -5.80
N ILE A 14 -1.86 9.68 -4.76
CA ILE A 14 -3.33 9.78 -4.64
C ILE A 14 -3.94 10.93 -5.43
N GLU A 15 -3.19 12.00 -5.72
CA GLU A 15 -3.69 13.16 -6.46
C GLU A 15 -3.58 12.96 -7.97
N MET A 16 -2.46 12.42 -8.44
CA MET A 16 -2.16 12.33 -9.88
C MET A 16 -2.41 10.94 -10.44
N HIS A 17 -2.26 9.90 -9.61
CA HIS A 17 -2.22 8.51 -10.06
C HIS A 17 -3.08 7.53 -9.24
N PRO A 18 -4.28 7.91 -8.75
CA PRO A 18 -5.04 7.10 -7.79
C PRO A 18 -5.53 5.75 -8.34
N MET A 19 -5.53 5.57 -9.66
CA MET A 19 -6.03 4.36 -10.33
C MET A 19 -4.93 3.57 -11.05
N ARG A 20 -3.66 3.95 -10.86
CA ARG A 20 -2.53 3.38 -11.61
C ARG A 20 -1.73 2.42 -10.76
N LYS A 21 -1.94 1.13 -10.96
CA LYS A 21 -1.20 0.05 -10.27
C LYS A 21 0.31 0.20 -10.33
N ASP A 22 0.85 0.58 -11.48
CA ASP A 22 2.29 0.79 -11.66
C ASP A 22 2.82 1.95 -10.81
N ALA A 23 2.01 2.99 -10.59
CA ALA A 23 2.35 4.09 -9.68
C ALA A 23 2.39 3.62 -8.21
N TYR A 24 1.46 2.76 -7.77
CA TYR A 24 1.50 2.17 -6.42
C TYR A 24 2.76 1.30 -6.21
N TYR A 25 3.09 0.46 -7.19
CA TYR A 25 4.34 -0.31 -7.18
C TYR A 25 5.58 0.59 -7.10
N GLY A 26 5.62 1.65 -7.93
CA GLY A 26 6.71 2.62 -7.95
C GLY A 26 6.87 3.39 -6.65
N ALA A 27 5.77 3.79 -6.03
CA ALA A 27 5.77 4.45 -4.72
C ALA A 27 6.31 3.53 -3.63
N MET A 28 5.81 2.29 -3.53
CA MET A 28 6.30 1.33 -2.54
C MET A 28 7.79 1.02 -2.71
N LYS A 29 8.27 0.94 -3.96
CA LYS A 29 9.70 0.77 -4.23
C LYS A 29 10.52 2.00 -3.83
N THR A 30 10.05 3.20 -4.15
CA THR A 30 10.71 4.48 -3.80
C THR A 30 10.80 4.64 -2.28
N LEU A 31 9.73 4.33 -1.56
CA LEU A 31 9.68 4.38 -0.10
C LEU A 31 10.40 3.20 0.58
N ARG A 32 10.88 2.22 -0.20
CA ARG A 32 11.51 0.97 0.29
C ARG A 32 10.59 0.13 1.19
N LEU A 33 9.29 0.20 0.94
CA LEU A 33 8.25 -0.56 1.65
C LEU A 33 7.77 -1.78 0.87
N LEU A 34 8.19 -1.92 -0.40
CA LEU A 34 7.78 -3.07 -1.22
C LEU A 34 8.40 -4.36 -0.69
N ILE A 35 7.57 -5.23 -0.13
CA ILE A 35 7.96 -6.56 0.34
C ILE A 35 8.06 -7.51 -0.87
N ILE A 36 9.29 -7.88 -1.23
CA ILE A 36 9.58 -8.72 -2.41
C ILE A 36 10.08 -10.14 -2.06
N ASN A 37 10.58 -10.35 -0.84
CA ASN A 37 11.28 -11.59 -0.46
C ASN A 37 10.66 -12.33 0.73
N ASP A 38 9.48 -11.93 1.19
CA ASP A 38 8.80 -12.62 2.29
C ASP A 38 7.99 -13.79 1.73
N ARG A 39 8.45 -15.01 2.03
CA ARG A 39 7.83 -16.26 1.56
C ARG A 39 6.35 -16.38 1.91
N ARG A 40 5.89 -15.72 2.98
CA ARG A 40 4.47 -15.74 3.38
C ARG A 40 3.54 -15.21 2.30
N PHE A 41 4.00 -14.26 1.48
CA PHE A 41 3.23 -13.70 0.37
C PHE A 41 3.21 -14.59 -0.88
N PHE A 42 4.05 -15.61 -0.95
CA PHE A 42 4.26 -16.44 -2.15
C PHE A 42 3.88 -17.90 -1.97
N GLN A 43 3.61 -18.36 -0.75
CA GLN A 43 3.27 -19.77 -0.51
C GLN A 43 1.77 -20.05 -0.49
N ILE A 44 0.96 -19.10 0.00
CA ILE A 44 -0.49 -19.21 0.09
C ILE A 44 -1.13 -17.83 -0.09
N PRO A 45 -2.38 -17.76 -0.61
CA PRO A 45 -3.12 -16.51 -0.64
C PRO A 45 -3.41 -16.02 0.79
N ILE A 46 -3.16 -14.74 1.04
CA ILE A 46 -3.50 -14.06 2.30
C ILE A 46 -4.97 -13.64 2.23
N ASN A 47 -5.71 -13.79 3.33
CA ASN A 47 -7.05 -13.21 3.43
C ASN A 47 -6.95 -11.68 3.58
N ALA A 48 -6.90 -10.99 2.44
CA ALA A 48 -6.73 -9.55 2.40
C ALA A 48 -7.86 -8.79 3.11
N ASP A 49 -9.10 -9.30 3.04
CA ASP A 49 -10.24 -8.65 3.70
C ASP A 49 -10.05 -8.58 5.22
N ALA A 50 -9.64 -9.69 5.83
CA ALA A 50 -9.37 -9.75 7.27
C ALA A 50 -8.16 -8.89 7.68
N GLU A 51 -7.13 -8.81 6.84
CA GLU A 51 -5.96 -7.95 7.11
C GLU A 51 -6.31 -6.46 7.00
N LEU A 52 -7.19 -6.09 6.06
CA LEU A 52 -7.65 -4.70 5.87
C LEU A 52 -8.46 -4.16 7.06
N GLU A 53 -9.09 -5.01 7.87
CA GLU A 53 -9.75 -4.61 9.12
C GLU A 53 -8.77 -3.95 10.12
N LYS A 54 -7.47 -4.24 10.01
CA LYS A 54 -6.43 -3.69 10.90
C LYS A 54 -6.01 -2.27 10.50
N LEU A 55 -6.47 -1.73 9.36
CA LEU A 55 -5.98 -0.47 8.80
C LEU A 55 -6.09 0.71 9.77
N ASP A 56 -7.19 0.82 10.53
CA ASP A 56 -7.42 1.95 11.43
C ASP A 56 -6.36 2.04 12.55
N GLY A 57 -5.86 0.88 13.01
CA GLY A 57 -4.79 0.76 13.99
C GLY A 57 -3.39 0.64 13.40
N ALA A 58 -3.27 0.51 12.08
CA ALA A 58 -1.99 0.26 11.42
C ALA A 58 -1.01 1.43 11.60
N ASP A 59 0.25 1.08 11.85
CA ASP A 59 1.40 1.97 11.74
C ASP A 59 1.87 2.06 10.28
N PHE A 60 2.93 2.83 10.04
CA PHE A 60 3.40 3.15 8.69
C PHE A 60 3.94 1.93 7.96
N GLU A 61 4.70 1.06 8.66
CA GLU A 61 5.23 -0.18 8.10
C GLU A 61 4.10 -1.17 7.79
N THR A 62 3.12 -1.30 8.69
CA THR A 62 1.94 -2.14 8.49
C THR A 62 1.12 -1.65 7.30
N CYS A 63 0.96 -0.34 7.11
CA CYS A 63 0.33 0.19 5.89
C CYS A 63 1.10 -0.21 4.62
N GLY A 64 2.43 -0.16 4.65
CA GLY A 64 3.27 -0.62 3.54
C GLY A 64 3.11 -2.12 3.26
N ALA A 65 2.98 -2.93 4.30
CA ALA A 65 2.73 -4.36 4.20
C ALA A 65 1.33 -4.65 3.62
N LEU A 66 0.28 -3.97 4.10
CA LEU A 66 -1.07 -4.07 3.55
C LEU A 66 -1.10 -3.67 2.07
N LEU A 67 -0.43 -2.58 1.69
CA LEU A 67 -0.42 -2.16 0.30
C LEU A 67 0.36 -3.15 -0.59
N THR A 68 1.48 -3.69 -0.09
CA THR A 68 2.20 -4.75 -0.80
C THR A 68 1.35 -6.02 -0.94
N MET A 69 0.59 -6.40 0.09
CA MET A 69 -0.35 -7.52 0.05
C MET A 69 -1.33 -7.38 -1.11
N LEU A 70 -2.01 -6.22 -1.20
CA LEU A 70 -2.96 -5.97 -2.30
C LEU A 70 -2.27 -6.05 -3.66
N LEU A 71 -1.09 -5.43 -3.81
CA LEU A 71 -0.33 -5.48 -5.07
C LEU A 71 0.07 -6.91 -5.47
N ARG A 72 0.11 -7.84 -4.50
CA ARG A 72 0.43 -9.26 -4.70
C ARG A 72 -0.79 -10.14 -4.88
N GLU A 73 -2.01 -9.67 -4.61
CA GLU A 73 -3.23 -10.46 -4.86
C GLU A 73 -3.32 -10.88 -6.33
N ASP A 74 -2.83 -10.04 -7.26
CA ASP A 74 -2.73 -10.34 -8.69
C ASP A 74 -1.90 -11.58 -9.04
N HIS A 75 -1.02 -12.02 -8.13
CA HIS A 75 -0.28 -13.27 -8.31
C HIS A 75 -1.17 -14.51 -8.22
N TRP A 76 -2.24 -14.41 -7.42
CA TRP A 76 -3.15 -15.51 -7.12
C TRP A 76 -4.48 -15.39 -7.88
N PHE A 77 -4.94 -14.16 -8.09
CA PHE A 77 -6.25 -13.84 -8.64
C PHE A 77 -6.12 -12.74 -9.69
N GLU A 78 -6.46 -13.05 -10.94
CA GLU A 78 -6.31 -12.10 -12.04
C GLU A 78 -7.12 -10.82 -11.81
N ASN A 79 -6.49 -9.65 -11.98
CA ASN A 79 -7.08 -8.32 -11.80
C ASN A 79 -7.57 -7.98 -10.38
N ALA A 80 -7.21 -8.75 -9.35
CA ALA A 80 -7.65 -8.49 -7.99
C ALA A 80 -7.26 -7.09 -7.49
N PHE A 81 -6.07 -6.58 -7.83
CA PHE A 81 -5.67 -5.23 -7.43
C PHE A 81 -6.52 -4.15 -8.10
N ASP A 82 -6.98 -4.37 -9.33
CA ASP A 82 -7.84 -3.41 -10.03
C ASP A 82 -9.22 -3.33 -9.35
N GLU A 83 -9.74 -4.47 -8.86
CA GLU A 83 -10.95 -4.49 -8.02
C GLU A 83 -10.74 -3.71 -6.71
N ARG A 84 -9.58 -3.88 -6.05
CA ARG A 84 -9.23 -3.13 -4.83
C ARG A 84 -9.13 -1.63 -5.08
N ILE A 85 -8.56 -1.23 -6.21
CA ILE A 85 -8.50 0.17 -6.65
C ILE A 85 -9.91 0.74 -6.76
N VAL A 86 -10.84 0.03 -7.42
CA VAL A 86 -12.24 0.47 -7.59
C VAL A 86 -12.95 0.61 -6.25
N GLN A 87 -12.68 -0.29 -5.31
CA GLN A 87 -13.20 -0.23 -3.94
C GLN A 87 -12.57 0.89 -3.09
N GLY A 88 -11.47 1.50 -3.56
CA GLY A 88 -10.79 2.59 -2.89
C GLY A 88 -9.82 2.17 -1.79
N TRP A 89 -9.48 0.88 -1.66
CA TRP A 89 -8.63 0.36 -0.59
C TRP A 89 -7.20 0.92 -0.63
N PRO A 90 -6.48 0.89 -1.77
CA PRO A 90 -5.14 1.46 -1.85
C PRO A 90 -5.07 2.94 -1.44
N GLN A 91 -6.08 3.73 -1.81
CA GLN A 91 -6.18 5.15 -1.49
C GLN A 91 -6.41 5.36 0.01
N ARG A 92 -7.25 4.54 0.67
CA ARG A 92 -7.44 4.59 2.12
C ARG A 92 -6.15 4.29 2.88
N ILE A 93 -5.40 3.27 2.45
CA ILE A 93 -4.10 2.92 3.02
C ILE A 93 -3.12 4.10 2.88
N VAL A 94 -3.00 4.67 1.67
CA VAL A 94 -2.09 5.82 1.44
C VAL A 94 -2.52 7.05 2.25
N LYS A 95 -3.82 7.32 2.40
CA LYS A 95 -4.31 8.42 3.27
C LYS A 95 -3.90 8.21 4.72
N ARG A 96 -3.99 6.98 5.25
CA ARG A 96 -3.49 6.64 6.59
C ARG A 96 -1.99 6.91 6.70
N MET A 97 -1.19 6.47 5.72
CA MET A 97 0.25 6.74 5.67
C MET A 97 0.57 8.24 5.65
N ILE A 98 -0.21 9.05 4.92
CA ILE A 98 -0.04 10.51 4.90
C ILE A 98 -0.32 11.11 6.28
N THR A 99 -1.38 10.69 6.96
CA THR A 99 -1.68 11.13 8.33
C THR A 99 -0.53 10.81 9.28
N LEU A 100 -0.07 9.56 9.28
CA LEU A 100 1.06 9.12 10.10
C LEU A 100 2.35 9.89 9.77
N ALA A 101 2.64 10.09 8.48
CA ALA A 101 3.80 10.84 8.04
C ALA A 101 3.77 12.30 8.52
N LYS A 102 2.59 12.97 8.49
CA LYS A 102 2.41 14.33 9.04
C LYS A 102 2.63 14.40 10.55
N GLU A 103 2.30 13.33 11.26
CA GLU A 103 2.54 13.17 12.70
C GLU A 103 3.98 12.77 13.05
N GLY A 104 4.84 12.52 12.05
CA GLY A 104 6.22 12.07 12.27
C GLY A 104 6.36 10.60 12.64
N LYS A 105 5.35 9.76 12.34
CA LYS A 105 5.31 8.32 12.65
C LYS A 105 5.52 7.50 11.37
N TYR A 106 6.74 7.45 10.83
CA TYR A 106 7.07 6.80 9.55
C TYR A 106 8.46 6.16 9.52
#